data_AF-A0AAU0K8A6-F1
#
_entry.id   AF-A0AAU0K8A6-F1
#
_cell.length_a   1.000
_cell.length_b   1.000
_cell.length_c   1.000
_cell.angle_alpha   90.00
_cell.angle_beta   90.00
_cell.angle_gamma   90.00
#
_symmetry.space_group_name_H-M   'P 1'
#
loop_
_entity.id
_entity.type
_entity.pdbx_description
1 polymer ?
#
loop_
_entity_poly.entity_id
_entity_poly.type
_entity_poly.pdbx_seq_one_letter_code
_entity_poly.pdbx_strand_id
1 'polypeptide(L)'
;MRGSGTVYEVRIDAEHPRKSSCTCPHAAGRRVICKHMIALFFAAYPEKAREYYDDIVKYEEEEERRREELDEKLRRYIDGLSREELRQELYSLLCDCEDTWIFEQFARNHLDLDW
;
A
#
# COMPACT_ATOMS: atom_id res chain seq x y z
N MET A 1 -10.51 8.42 -20.30
CA MET A 1 -11.21 8.71 -19.02
C MET A 1 -12.63 9.16 -19.33
N ARG A 2 -13.66 8.51 -18.77
CA ARG A 2 -15.06 8.95 -18.96
C ARG A 2 -15.28 10.27 -18.20
N GLY A 3 -15.23 11.39 -18.91
CA GLY A 3 -15.72 12.68 -18.41
C GLY A 3 -17.20 12.83 -18.77
N SER A 4 -18.02 13.37 -17.87
CA SER A 4 -19.45 13.64 -18.08
C SER A 4 -19.75 14.71 -19.14
N GLY A 5 -18.83 14.99 -20.07
CA GLY A 5 -18.88 16.13 -20.99
C GLY A 5 -18.79 17.50 -20.30
N THR A 6 -18.67 17.53 -18.96
CA THR A 6 -18.61 18.76 -18.18
C THR A 6 -17.19 19.32 -18.17
N VAL A 7 -17.07 20.60 -18.53
CA VAL A 7 -15.80 21.33 -18.49
C VAL A 7 -15.60 21.91 -17.09
N TYR A 8 -14.43 21.65 -16.49
CA TYR A 8 -14.03 22.24 -15.23
C TYR A 8 -12.84 23.19 -15.46
N GLU A 9 -12.87 24.35 -14.81
CA GLU A 9 -11.71 25.23 -14.75
C GLU A 9 -10.80 24.72 -13.63
N VAL A 10 -9.52 24.55 -13.94
CA VAL A 10 -8.50 24.07 -13.02
C VAL A 10 -7.34 25.05 -13.07
N ARG A 11 -6.88 25.53 -11.92
CA ARG A 11 -5.71 26.39 -11.76
C ARG A 11 -4.73 25.71 -10.81
N ILE A 12 -3.48 25.59 -11.24
CA ILE A 12 -2.41 25.00 -10.46
C ILE A 12 -1.42 26.08 -10.05
N ASP A 13 -1.12 26.14 -8.76
CA ASP A 13 0.02 26.87 -8.21
C ASP A 13 1.06 25.82 -7.81
N ALA A 14 2.11 25.66 -8.63
CA ALA A 14 3.12 24.62 -8.44
C ALA A 14 4.01 24.89 -7.21
N GLU A 15 4.22 26.17 -6.85
CA GLU A 15 5.00 26.57 -5.67
C GLU A 15 4.18 26.39 -4.39
N HIS A 16 2.87 26.64 -4.47
CA HIS A 16 1.94 26.49 -3.35
C HIS A 16 0.76 25.57 -3.72
N PRO A 17 0.94 24.23 -3.78
CA PRO A 17 -0.09 23.31 -4.26
C PRO A 17 -1.47 23.49 -3.62
N ARG A 18 -1.52 23.87 -2.34
CA ARG A 18 -2.76 24.13 -1.59
C ARG A 18 -3.52 25.41 -2.00
N LYS A 19 -2.91 26.29 -2.80
CA LYS A 19 -3.57 27.46 -3.42
C LYS A 19 -4.21 27.12 -4.78
N SER A 20 -3.96 25.91 -5.31
CA SER A 20 -4.61 25.41 -6.52
C SER A 20 -6.12 25.31 -6.34
N SER A 21 -6.88 25.51 -7.41
CA SER A 21 -8.35 25.49 -7.39
C SER A 21 -8.95 24.71 -8.56
N CYS A 22 -10.11 24.11 -8.34
CA CYS A 22 -10.85 23.38 -9.36
C CYS A 22 -12.35 23.56 -9.14
N THR A 23 -13.10 23.79 -10.22
CA THR A 23 -14.56 23.96 -10.16
C THR A 23 -15.35 22.64 -10.10
N CYS A 24 -14.67 21.49 -9.98
CA CYS A 24 -15.37 20.22 -9.86
C CYS A 24 -16.11 20.10 -8.52
N PRO A 25 -17.26 19.39 -8.44
CA PRO A 25 -18.06 19.29 -7.21
C PRO A 25 -17.28 18.80 -5.98
N HIS A 26 -16.25 17.98 -6.20
CA HIS A 26 -15.37 17.50 -5.13
C HIS A 26 -14.48 18.59 -4.50
N ALA A 27 -14.04 19.58 -5.29
CA ALA A 27 -13.05 20.58 -4.88
C ALA A 27 -13.60 22.01 -4.77
N ALA A 28 -14.74 22.30 -5.40
CA ALA A 28 -15.33 23.63 -5.40
C ALA A 28 -15.60 24.11 -3.96
N GLY A 29 -15.07 25.28 -3.60
CA GLY A 29 -15.19 25.87 -2.26
C GLY A 29 -14.42 25.14 -1.15
N ARG A 30 -13.57 24.16 -1.48
CA ARG A 30 -12.81 23.35 -0.52
C ARG A 30 -11.32 23.45 -0.81
N ARG A 31 -10.49 23.36 0.24
CA ARG A 31 -9.02 23.29 0.10
C ARG A 31 -8.56 21.84 -0.02
N VAL A 32 -8.94 21.17 -1.12
CA VAL A 32 -8.59 19.77 -1.40
C VAL A 32 -7.95 19.64 -2.78
N ILE A 33 -6.97 18.74 -2.89
CA ILE A 33 -6.38 18.38 -4.18
C ILE A 33 -7.26 17.30 -4.82
N CYS A 34 -7.75 17.56 -6.02
CA CYS A 34 -8.57 16.61 -6.77
C CYS A 34 -7.80 15.99 -7.93
N LYS A 35 -8.30 14.85 -8.45
CA LYS A 35 -7.70 14.17 -9.60
C LYS A 35 -7.53 15.06 -10.84
N HIS A 36 -8.39 16.07 -11.05
CA HIS A 36 -8.27 16.98 -12.20
C HIS A 36 -7.05 17.88 -12.07
N MET A 37 -6.71 18.30 -10.84
CA MET A 37 -5.51 19.09 -10.58
C MET A 37 -4.25 18.28 -10.86
N ILE A 38 -4.21 17.03 -10.39
CA ILE A 38 -3.10 16.11 -10.65
C ILE A 38 -2.96 15.85 -12.15
N ALA A 39 -4.07 15.58 -12.84
CA ALA A 39 -4.07 15.36 -14.28
C ALA A 39 -3.54 16.59 -15.05
N LEU A 40 -3.97 17.81 -14.68
CA LEU A 40 -3.46 19.03 -15.31
C LEU A 40 -1.97 19.24 -15.00
N PHE A 41 -1.53 19.00 -13.77
CA PHE A 41 -0.12 19.10 -13.38
C PHE A 41 0.75 18.19 -14.25
N PHE A 42 0.40 16.91 -14.38
CA PHE A 42 1.17 15.98 -15.22
C PHE A 42 1.05 16.25 -16.72
N ALA A 43 -0.06 16.84 -17.17
CA ALA A 43 -0.17 17.30 -18.55
C ALA A 43 0.75 18.49 -18.84
N ALA A 44 0.93 19.38 -17.86
CA ALA A 44 1.83 20.53 -17.95
C ALA A 44 3.31 20.18 -17.74
N TYR A 45 3.59 19.16 -16.91
CA TYR A 45 4.93 18.69 -16.55
C TYR A 45 5.07 17.16 -16.78
N PRO A 46 5.15 16.69 -18.05
CA PRO A 46 5.23 15.26 -18.35
C PRO A 46 6.48 14.58 -17.79
N GLU A 47 7.58 15.31 -17.63
CA GLU A 47 8.79 14.84 -16.96
C GLU A 47 8.54 14.47 -15.50
N LYS A 48 7.72 15.25 -14.78
CA LYS A 48 7.34 14.92 -13.40
C LYS A 48 6.45 13.69 -13.31
N ALA A 49 5.63 13.45 -14.33
CA ALA A 49 4.86 12.21 -14.41
C ALA A 49 5.76 10.98 -14.58
N ARG A 50 6.82 11.09 -15.41
CA ARG A 50 7.80 10.03 -15.60
C ARG A 50 8.65 9.79 -14.35
N GLU A 51 9.20 10.85 -13.77
CA GLU A 51 9.95 10.76 -12.50
C GLU A 51 9.12 10.04 -11.42
N TYR A 52 7.87 10.45 -11.23
CA TYR A 52 6.97 9.82 -10.26
C TYR A 52 6.69 8.34 -10.58
N TYR A 53 6.53 8.00 -11.86
CA TYR A 53 6.30 6.61 -12.27
C TYR A 53 7.54 5.75 -12.03
N ASP A 54 8.72 6.24 -12.41
CA ASP A 54 9.99 5.53 -12.23
C ASP A 54 10.29 5.31 -10.73
N ASP A 55 9.97 6.30 -9.88
CA ASP A 55 10.09 6.17 -8.43
C ASP A 55 9.17 5.07 -7.86
N ILE A 56 7.93 4.98 -8.34
CA ILE A 56 7.00 3.91 -7.95
C ILE A 56 7.53 2.55 -8.38
N VAL A 57 7.91 2.40 -9.64
CA VAL A 57 8.40 1.12 -10.18
C VAL A 57 9.62 0.66 -9.40
N LYS A 58 10.58 1.55 -9.18
CA LYS A 58 11.78 1.24 -8.39
C LYS A 58 11.43 0.83 -6.96
N TYR A 59 10.49 1.52 -6.31
CA TYR A 59 10.04 1.16 -4.97
C TYR A 59 9.38 -0.23 -4.95
N GLU A 60 8.50 -0.52 -5.91
CA GLU A 60 7.83 -1.82 -6.03
C GLU A 60 8.84 -2.96 -6.27
N GLU A 61 9.83 -2.75 -7.15
CA GLU A 61 10.92 -3.70 -7.41
C GLU A 61 11.79 -3.93 -6.15
N GLU A 62 12.12 -2.86 -5.41
CA GLU A 62 12.88 -2.97 -4.17
C GLU A 62 12.11 -3.73 -3.07
N GLU A 63 10.81 -3.47 -2.93
CA GLU A 63 9.94 -4.16 -1.97
C GLU A 63 9.73 -5.63 -2.35
N GLU A 64 9.56 -5.94 -3.63
CA GLU A 64 9.47 -7.32 -4.12
C GLU A 64 10.75 -8.09 -3.81
N ARG A 65 11.92 -7.51 -4.12
CA ARG A 65 13.21 -8.12 -3.78
C ARG A 65 13.36 -8.32 -2.27
N ARG A 66 12.96 -7.36 -1.43
CA ARG A 66 13.00 -7.50 0.03
C ARG A 66 12.09 -8.64 0.50
N ARG A 67 10.90 -8.78 -0.09
CA ARG A 67 9.94 -9.84 0.21
C ARG A 67 10.51 -11.21 -0.17
N GLU A 68 11.11 -11.32 -1.35
CA GLU A 68 11.76 -12.56 -1.81
C GLU A 68 12.96 -12.95 -0.93
N GLU A 69 13.84 -11.99 -0.60
CA GLU A 69 14.98 -12.22 0.30
C GLU A 69 14.52 -12.65 1.70
N LEU A 70 13.43 -12.07 2.22
CA LEU A 70 12.86 -12.45 3.51
C LEU A 70 12.23 -13.85 3.46
N ASP A 71 11.48 -14.18 2.41
CA ASP A 71 10.90 -15.52 2.22
C ASP A 71 12.00 -16.59 2.13
N GLU A 72 13.06 -16.34 1.36
CA GLU A 72 14.19 -17.27 1.25
C GLU A 72 14.91 -17.47 2.60
N LYS A 73 15.12 -16.39 3.36
CA LYS A 73 15.71 -16.47 4.71
C LYS A 73 14.82 -17.23 5.68
N LEU A 74 13.51 -16.97 5.66
CA LEU A 74 12.53 -17.63 6.50
C LEU A 74 12.47 -19.13 6.19
N ARG A 75 12.41 -19.50 4.90
CA ARG A 75 12.46 -20.91 4.48
C ARG A 75 13.71 -21.61 4.96
N ARG A 76 14.89 -21.02 4.71
CA ARG A 76 16.16 -21.59 5.17
C ARG A 76 16.24 -21.75 6.68
N TYR A 77 15.68 -20.80 7.44
CA TYR A 77 15.59 -20.91 8.88
C TYR A 77 14.72 -22.10 9.28
N ILE A 78 13.49 -22.18 8.77
CA ILE A 78 12.53 -23.25 9.07
C ILE A 78 13.10 -24.63 8.67
N ASP A 79 13.68 -24.74 7.47
CA ASP A 79 14.28 -25.98 6.95
C ASP A 79 15.48 -26.44 7.79
N GLY A 80 16.12 -25.52 8.52
CA GLY A 80 17.22 -25.81 9.42
C GLY A 80 16.80 -26.32 10.80
N LEU A 81 15.53 -26.18 11.18
CA LEU A 81 15.05 -26.59 12.50
C LEU A 81 14.81 -28.10 12.57
N SER A 82 15.15 -28.70 13.71
CA SER A 82 14.70 -30.03 14.06
C SER A 82 13.19 -30.04 14.33
N ARG A 83 12.59 -31.24 14.34
CA ARG A 83 11.17 -31.40 14.65
C ARG A 83 10.79 -30.83 16.02
N GLU A 84 11.69 -30.90 17.00
CA GLU A 84 11.43 -30.39 18.35
C GLU A 84 11.49 -28.87 18.38
N GLU A 85 12.52 -28.27 17.78
CA GLU A 85 12.63 -26.81 17.67
C GLU A 85 11.44 -26.22 16.90
N LEU A 86 11.03 -26.85 15.80
CA LEU A 86 9.87 -26.39 15.02
C LEU A 86 8.58 -26.37 15.84
N ARG A 87 8.38 -27.37 16.72
CA ARG A 87 7.21 -27.42 17.61
C ARG A 87 7.25 -26.31 18.65
N GLN A 88 8.42 -26.06 19.22
CA GLN A 88 8.61 -25.02 20.24
C GLN A 88 8.43 -23.62 19.65
N GLU A 89 9.03 -23.35 18.50
CA GLU A 89 8.88 -22.08 17.78
C GLU A 89 7.41 -21.82 17.38
N LEU A 90 6.72 -22.83 16.83
CA LEU A 90 5.30 -22.69 16.48
C LEU A 90 4.45 -22.41 17.72
N TYR A 91 4.70 -23.14 18.82
CA TYR A 91 3.95 -22.94 20.07
C TYR A 91 4.19 -21.53 20.62
N SER A 92 5.45 -21.08 20.68
CA SER A 92 5.80 -19.73 21.13
C SER A 92 5.11 -18.66 20.28
N LEU A 93 5.19 -18.78 18.95
CA LEU A 93 4.56 -17.85 18.03
C LEU A 93 3.04 -17.77 18.23
N LEU A 94 2.38 -18.89 18.45
CA LEU A 94 0.93 -18.94 18.71
C LEU A 94 0.57 -18.28 20.05
N CYS A 95 1.37 -18.49 21.10
CA CYS A 95 1.20 -17.78 22.37
C CYS A 95 1.41 -16.26 22.21
N ASP A 96 2.42 -15.84 21.44
CA ASP A 96 2.72 -14.42 21.22
C ASP A 96 1.65 -13.70 20.39
N CYS A 97 0.80 -14.43 19.66
CA CYS A 97 -0.28 -13.88 18.85
C CYS A 97 -1.70 -14.21 19.35
N GLU A 98 -1.84 -14.66 20.60
CA GLU A 98 -3.12 -15.15 21.17
C GLU A 98 -4.29 -14.16 21.02
N ASP A 99 -4.04 -12.86 21.13
CA ASP A 99 -5.06 -11.80 21.02
C ASP A 99 -5.30 -11.31 19.58
N THR A 100 -4.77 -12.02 18.58
CA THR A 100 -4.85 -11.61 17.17
C THR A 100 -5.80 -12.50 16.37
N TRP A 101 -6.34 -11.93 15.29
CA TRP A 101 -7.16 -12.66 14.31
C TRP A 101 -6.45 -13.90 13.73
N ILE A 102 -5.11 -13.94 13.75
CA ILE A 102 -4.30 -15.07 13.29
C ILE A 102 -4.49 -16.27 14.22
N PHE A 103 -4.44 -16.04 15.53
CA PHE A 103 -4.69 -17.09 16.51
C PHE A 103 -6.14 -17.56 16.48
N GLU A 104 -7.10 -16.65 16.39
CA GLU A 104 -8.52 -17.00 16.23
C GLU A 104 -8.74 -17.90 15.01
N GLN A 105 -8.14 -17.55 13.86
CA GLN A 105 -8.22 -18.34 12.65
C GLN A 105 -7.55 -19.71 12.82
N PHE A 106 -6.38 -19.77 13.46
CA PHE A 106 -5.69 -21.02 13.74
C PHE A 106 -6.54 -21.93 14.62
N ALA A 107 -7.10 -21.41 15.71
CA ALA A 107 -7.90 -22.18 16.65
C ALA A 107 -9.22 -22.68 16.06
N ARG A 108 -9.92 -21.84 15.27
CA ARG A 108 -11.12 -22.27 14.54
C ARG A 108 -10.83 -23.42 13.59
N ASN A 109 -9.68 -23.41 12.92
CA ASN A 109 -9.32 -24.42 11.92
C ASN A 109 -8.72 -25.70 12.50
N HIS A 110 -8.10 -25.63 13.69
CA HIS A 110 -7.25 -26.72 14.20
C HIS A 110 -7.56 -27.17 15.62
N LEU A 111 -8.30 -26.38 16.41
CA LEU A 111 -8.59 -26.66 17.82
C LEU A 111 -10.08 -26.90 18.10
N ASP A 112 -10.94 -26.86 17.07
CA ASP A 112 -12.41 -27.00 17.18
C ASP A 112 -13.02 -26.03 18.21
N LEU A 113 -12.44 -24.84 18.31
CA LEU A 113 -12.90 -23.79 19.20
C LEU A 113 -13.69 -22.76 18.40
N ASP A 114 -15.02 -22.78 18.56
CA ASP A 114 -15.93 -21.77 18.04
C ASP A 114 -16.10 -20.67 19.11
N TRP A 115 -15.35 -19.58 18.96
CA TRP A 115 -15.62 -18.29 19.60
C TRP A 115 -16.03 -17.25 18.57
#